data_AF-A0AAE9AWC3-F1
#
_entry.id   AF-A0AAE9AWC3-F1
#
_cell.length_a   1.000
_cell.length_b   1.000
_cell.length_c   1.000
_cell.angle_alpha   90.00
_cell.angle_beta   90.00
_cell.angle_gamma   90.00
#
_symmetry.space_group_name_H-M   'P 1'
#
loop_
_entity.id
_entity.type
_entity.pdbx_description
1 polymer ?
#
loop_
_entity_poly.entity_id
_entity_poly.type
_entity_poly.pdbx_seq_one_letter_code
_entity_poly.pdbx_strand_id
1 'polypeptide(L)'
;MPLPKPIKQATAQWTLKFSGASRTNVPFALYNQHKKAHLYYKKRPIGVDLRWSKSVKTEWKFVKCDSPKTSSPIRYDQVLALYNTSHKHYLVHQKRGLGHGINLGWSKKLHTKTCQWAVHGDKAGKPLGPSPVKNVMLFNTVERDYLVNKWRPAGVDLRWYRYGVSDQIWDLVKKGACAAAVVSDKAKGACATLKALEEFQKAMGYSHTVPKPPSTPKPTSTPKPTSTTRSPSKA
;
A
#
# COMPACT_ATOMS: atom_id res chain seq x y z
N MET A 1 -1.43 -15.58 -17.62
CA MET A 1 -2.61 -15.19 -16.82
C MET A 1 -2.66 -13.67 -16.72
N PRO A 2 -3.80 -13.02 -17.01
CA PRO A 2 -3.97 -11.59 -16.78
C PRO A 2 -3.86 -11.28 -15.27
N LEU A 3 -3.15 -10.21 -14.93
CA LEU A 3 -3.01 -9.75 -13.54
C LEU A 3 -4.36 -9.19 -13.05
N PRO A 4 -4.73 -9.44 -11.79
CA PRO A 4 -6.08 -9.18 -11.30
C PRO A 4 -6.28 -7.70 -10.88
N LYS A 5 -7.50 -7.15 -11.04
CA LYS A 5 -7.84 -5.69 -10.92
C LYS A 5 -7.74 -5.15 -9.48
N PRO A 6 -7.11 -3.98 -9.22
CA PRO A 6 -6.96 -3.43 -7.86
C PRO A 6 -8.29 -3.07 -7.16
N ILE A 7 -8.42 -3.39 -5.87
CA ILE A 7 -9.49 -2.93 -4.98
C ILE A 7 -9.22 -1.46 -4.59
N LYS A 8 -10.26 -0.61 -4.64
CA LYS A 8 -10.18 0.87 -4.49
C LYS A 8 -9.55 1.34 -3.16
N GLN A 9 -8.63 2.29 -3.31
CA GLN A 9 -8.22 3.40 -2.41
C GLN A 9 -7.52 3.11 -1.07
N ALA A 10 -7.79 2.04 -0.32
CA ALA A 10 -7.15 1.84 1.00
C ALA A 10 -5.63 1.55 0.93
N THR A 11 -5.11 1.14 -0.23
CA THR A 11 -3.73 0.70 -0.44
C THR A 11 -2.90 1.66 -1.29
N ALA A 12 -3.55 2.60 -1.99
CA ALA A 12 -2.94 3.57 -2.89
C ALA A 12 -2.34 4.74 -2.12
N GLN A 13 -1.15 4.52 -1.56
CA GLN A 13 -0.50 5.47 -0.64
C GLN A 13 0.86 5.97 -1.13
N TRP A 14 1.31 5.50 -2.29
CA TRP A 14 2.61 5.87 -2.82
C TRP A 14 2.49 6.98 -3.84
N THR A 15 3.44 7.91 -3.78
CA THR A 15 3.69 8.90 -4.81
C THR A 15 5.13 8.73 -5.30
N LEU A 16 5.29 8.53 -6.60
CA LEU A 16 6.58 8.42 -7.27
C LEU A 16 6.98 9.79 -7.81
N LYS A 17 8.00 10.41 -7.23
CA LYS A 17 8.51 11.72 -7.65
C LYS A 17 9.80 11.54 -8.45
N PHE A 18 9.69 11.37 -9.76
CA PHE A 18 10.84 11.23 -10.65
C PHE A 18 11.60 12.55 -10.76
N SER A 19 12.93 12.47 -10.89
CA SER A 19 13.81 13.62 -11.19
C SER A 19 13.69 14.11 -12.64
N GLY A 20 12.86 13.44 -13.45
CA GLY A 20 12.56 13.77 -14.84
C GLY A 20 11.30 13.05 -15.29
N ALA A 21 11.25 12.62 -16.54
CA ALA A 21 10.13 11.84 -17.06
C ALA A 21 9.97 10.48 -16.33
N SER A 22 8.73 10.00 -16.19
CA SER A 22 8.36 8.71 -15.57
C SER A 22 8.81 7.50 -16.40
N ARG A 23 10.13 7.31 -16.52
CA ARG A 23 10.80 6.33 -17.37
C ARG A 23 11.69 5.40 -16.56
N THR A 24 11.99 4.23 -17.11
CA THR A 24 13.00 3.34 -16.56
C THR A 24 14.37 4.03 -16.56
N ASN A 25 15.20 3.64 -15.60
CA ASN A 25 16.50 4.22 -15.30
C ASN A 25 16.52 5.68 -14.82
N VAL A 26 15.37 6.36 -14.75
CA VAL A 26 15.26 7.70 -14.14
C VAL A 26 15.06 7.56 -12.62
N PRO A 27 15.92 8.20 -11.80
CA PRO A 27 15.76 8.21 -10.35
C PRO A 27 14.46 8.88 -9.91
N PHE A 28 13.89 8.40 -8.80
CA PHE A 28 12.72 8.97 -8.17
C PHE A 28 12.79 8.88 -6.65
N ALA A 29 12.07 9.78 -5.98
CA ALA A 29 11.80 9.67 -4.56
C ALA A 29 10.49 8.90 -4.33
N LEU A 30 10.54 7.91 -3.44
CA LEU A 30 9.40 7.07 -3.09
C LEU A 30 8.70 7.63 -1.86
N TYR A 31 7.70 8.47 -2.08
CA TYR A 31 6.97 9.15 -1.01
C TYR A 31 5.74 8.34 -0.59
N ASN A 32 5.52 8.22 0.72
CA ASN A 32 4.31 7.66 1.28
C ASN A 32 3.42 8.77 1.85
N GLN A 33 2.17 8.81 1.38
CA GLN A 33 1.21 9.85 1.72
C GLN A 33 0.75 9.77 3.19
N HIS A 34 0.59 8.56 3.73
CA HIS A 34 0.16 8.35 5.11
C HIS A 34 1.27 8.72 6.09
N LYS A 35 2.50 8.24 5.86
CA LYS A 35 3.67 8.55 6.69
C LYS A 35 4.14 9.99 6.54
N LYS A 36 3.77 10.66 5.44
CA LYS A 36 4.28 11.97 5.02
C LYS A 36 5.82 12.01 4.93
N ALA A 37 6.42 10.92 4.46
CA ALA A 37 7.86 10.74 4.40
C ALA A 37 8.30 9.91 3.19
N HIS A 38 9.58 9.99 2.85
CA HIS A 38 10.21 9.23 1.78
C HIS A 38 10.84 7.98 2.34
N LEU A 39 10.57 6.84 1.71
CA LEU A 39 11.28 5.60 1.98
C LEU A 39 12.66 5.70 1.34
N TYR A 40 13.70 5.34 2.07
CA TYR A 40 15.08 5.39 1.58
C TYR A 40 15.94 4.33 2.27
N TYR A 41 17.06 4.01 1.67
CA TYR A 41 18.10 3.12 2.16
C TYR A 41 18.85 3.77 3.31
N LYS A 42 18.92 3.04 4.41
CA LYS A 42 19.84 3.32 5.51
C LYS A 42 20.07 2.02 6.24
N LYS A 43 21.35 1.68 6.45
CA LYS A 43 21.74 0.50 7.21
C LYS A 43 21.07 0.48 8.59
N ARG A 44 20.61 -0.69 9.02
CA ARG A 44 19.98 -0.90 10.32
C ARG A 44 20.58 -2.11 11.03
N PRO A 45 20.54 -2.14 12.38
CA PRO A 45 20.95 -3.32 13.14
C PRO A 45 20.04 -4.53 12.90
N ILE A 46 18.73 -4.29 12.73
CA ILE A 46 17.71 -5.34 12.59
C ILE A 46 16.75 -5.01 11.45
N GLY A 47 16.45 -6.03 10.63
CA GLY A 47 15.42 -5.96 9.58
C GLY A 47 16.00 -5.71 8.19
N VAL A 48 15.24 -5.01 7.35
CA VAL A 48 15.68 -4.54 6.03
C VAL A 48 16.23 -3.13 6.18
N ASP A 49 17.30 -2.81 5.44
CA ASP A 49 18.00 -1.52 5.49
C ASP A 49 17.21 -0.36 4.87
N LEU A 50 16.06 -0.05 5.47
CA LEU A 50 15.15 0.99 5.04
C LEU A 50 14.72 1.87 6.23
N ARG A 51 14.64 3.18 5.99
CA ARG A 51 14.13 4.18 6.94
C ARG A 51 13.21 5.18 6.23
N TRP A 52 12.57 6.01 7.05
CA TRP A 52 11.72 7.11 6.63
C TRP A 52 12.45 8.44 6.81
N SER A 53 12.39 9.31 5.81
CA SER A 53 12.99 10.65 5.84
C SER A 53 11.95 11.70 5.45
N LYS A 54 11.85 12.77 6.24
CA LYS A 54 11.04 13.95 5.84
C LYS A 54 11.67 14.67 4.65
N SER A 55 13.00 14.73 4.59
CA SER A 55 13.75 15.23 3.44
C SER A 55 13.60 14.30 2.25
N VAL A 56 13.56 14.87 1.04
CA VAL A 56 13.48 14.13 -0.23
C VAL A 56 14.73 13.26 -0.40
N LYS A 57 14.52 12.01 -0.84
CA LYS A 57 15.58 11.04 -1.16
C LYS A 57 15.30 10.43 -2.53
N THR A 58 16.01 10.91 -3.54
CA THR A 58 15.84 10.49 -4.94
C THR A 58 16.83 9.39 -5.28
N GLU A 59 16.58 8.20 -4.76
CA GLU A 59 17.53 7.09 -4.83
C GLU A 59 16.89 5.78 -5.31
N TRP A 60 15.65 5.82 -5.76
CA TRP A 60 14.99 4.66 -6.36
C TRP A 60 14.95 4.80 -7.86
N LYS A 61 15.05 3.70 -8.61
CA LYS A 61 14.72 3.68 -10.03
C LYS A 61 14.15 2.33 -10.41
N PHE A 62 13.26 2.32 -11.41
CA PHE A 62 12.83 1.08 -12.03
C PHE A 62 13.78 0.71 -13.17
N VAL A 63 14.06 -0.59 -13.29
CA VAL A 63 14.93 -1.15 -14.33
C VAL A 63 14.14 -2.23 -15.08
N LYS A 64 14.25 -2.24 -16.42
CA LYS A 64 13.66 -3.31 -17.23
C LYS A 64 14.41 -4.62 -17.01
N CYS A 65 13.66 -5.70 -17.01
CA CYS A 65 14.18 -7.05 -16.85
C CYS A 65 15.02 -7.52 -18.04
N ASP A 66 14.47 -7.35 -19.24
CA ASP A 66 15.06 -7.91 -20.46
C ASP A 66 15.98 -6.91 -21.19
N SER A 67 15.95 -5.64 -20.78
CA SER A 67 16.74 -4.57 -21.44
C SER A 67 17.18 -3.51 -20.42
N PRO A 68 18.03 -3.86 -19.45
CA PRO A 68 18.30 -3.01 -18.28
C PRO A 68 18.97 -1.67 -18.61
N LYS A 69 19.68 -1.59 -19.74
CA LYS A 69 20.35 -0.36 -20.18
C LYS A 69 19.41 0.62 -20.92
N THR A 70 18.24 0.16 -21.34
CA THR A 70 17.31 0.98 -22.14
C THR A 70 16.39 1.81 -21.25
N SER A 71 16.21 3.09 -21.60
CA SER A 71 15.18 3.95 -20.99
C SER A 71 13.91 3.94 -21.83
N SER A 72 12.79 3.52 -21.24
CA SER A 72 11.46 3.56 -21.86
C SER A 72 10.44 4.11 -20.86
N PRO A 73 9.29 4.63 -21.33
CA PRO A 73 8.15 4.88 -20.45
C PRO A 73 7.83 3.65 -19.61
N ILE A 74 7.59 3.85 -18.32
CA ILE A 74 7.08 2.81 -17.43
C ILE A 74 5.59 2.67 -17.69
N ARG A 75 5.07 1.44 -17.69
CA ARG A 75 3.64 1.17 -17.85
C ARG A 75 3.07 0.53 -16.59
N TYR A 76 1.79 0.79 -16.32
CA TYR A 76 1.08 0.08 -15.25
C TYR A 76 1.08 -1.42 -15.51
N ASP A 77 1.21 -2.20 -14.45
CA ASP A 77 1.27 -3.66 -14.42
C ASP A 77 2.50 -4.27 -15.14
N GLN A 78 3.43 -3.43 -15.61
CA GLN A 78 4.72 -3.88 -16.14
C GLN A 78 5.60 -4.40 -15.00
N VAL A 79 6.08 -5.64 -15.14
CA VAL A 79 7.04 -6.24 -14.20
C VAL A 79 8.42 -5.64 -14.43
N LEU A 80 9.01 -5.13 -13.35
CA LEU A 80 10.26 -4.40 -13.31
C LEU A 80 11.08 -4.83 -12.09
N ALA A 81 12.36 -4.49 -12.11
CA ALA A 81 13.21 -4.52 -10.92
C ALA A 81 13.23 -3.14 -10.26
N LEU A 82 13.20 -3.10 -8.92
CA LEU A 82 13.28 -1.87 -8.13
C LEU A 82 14.70 -1.72 -7.58
N TYR A 83 15.45 -0.76 -8.11
CA TYR A 83 16.86 -0.55 -7.80
C TYR A 83 17.05 0.66 -6.89
N ASN A 84 17.93 0.54 -5.90
CA ASN A 84 18.36 1.65 -5.06
C ASN A 84 19.75 2.14 -5.51
N THR A 85 19.85 3.39 -5.94
CA THR A 85 21.09 3.97 -6.49
C THR A 85 22.14 4.28 -5.43
N SER A 86 21.71 4.58 -4.20
CA SER A 86 22.60 4.84 -3.06
C SER A 86 23.26 3.53 -2.58
N HIS A 87 22.46 2.47 -2.44
CA HIS A 87 22.95 1.16 -2.02
C HIS A 87 23.58 0.34 -3.17
N LYS A 88 23.24 0.63 -4.42
CA LYS A 88 23.63 -0.13 -5.62
C LYS A 88 23.10 -1.57 -5.66
N HIS A 89 21.90 -1.80 -5.16
CA HIS A 89 21.26 -3.13 -5.12
C HIS A 89 19.78 -3.05 -5.49
N TYR A 90 19.22 -4.18 -5.91
CA TYR A 90 17.79 -4.37 -6.16
C TYR A 90 17.08 -4.78 -4.88
N LEU A 91 15.98 -4.10 -4.56
CA LEU A 91 15.08 -4.52 -3.49
C LEU A 91 14.32 -5.76 -3.97
N VAL A 92 14.41 -6.86 -3.22
CA VAL A 92 13.78 -8.13 -3.58
C VAL A 92 12.90 -8.67 -2.45
N HIS A 93 11.99 -9.58 -2.76
CA HIS A 93 11.29 -10.37 -1.77
C HIS A 93 12.27 -11.45 -1.31
N GLN A 94 12.40 -11.60 0.00
CA GLN A 94 13.26 -12.60 0.58
C GLN A 94 12.56 -13.15 1.82
N LYS A 95 12.16 -14.43 1.76
CA LYS A 95 11.56 -15.12 2.89
C LYS A 95 12.57 -15.13 4.05
N ARG A 96 12.15 -14.64 5.22
CA ARG A 96 12.94 -14.68 6.46
C ARG A 96 12.28 -15.66 7.43
N GLY A 97 13.07 -16.51 8.07
CA GLY A 97 12.57 -17.61 8.91
C GLY A 97 12.05 -17.18 10.29
N LEU A 98 12.54 -16.06 10.81
CA LEU A 98 12.09 -15.49 12.08
C LEU A 98 11.08 -14.38 11.72
N GLY A 99 9.83 -14.49 12.16
CA GLY A 99 8.69 -13.63 11.78
C GLY A 99 8.79 -12.14 12.16
N HIS A 100 10.00 -11.61 12.32
CA HIS A 100 10.31 -10.23 12.62
C HIS A 100 10.63 -9.45 11.33
N GLY A 101 9.86 -8.39 11.07
CA GLY A 101 10.10 -7.48 9.94
C GLY A 101 9.25 -7.78 8.70
N ILE A 102 9.69 -7.30 7.53
CA ILE A 102 9.06 -7.59 6.23
C ILE A 102 9.97 -8.55 5.47
N ASN A 103 9.39 -9.42 4.64
CA ASN A 103 10.10 -10.32 3.73
C ASN A 103 10.72 -9.55 2.56
N LEU A 104 11.66 -8.66 2.86
CA LEU A 104 12.46 -7.92 1.89
C LEU A 104 13.94 -8.22 2.08
N GLY A 105 14.67 -8.17 0.99
CA GLY A 105 16.11 -8.36 0.92
C GLY A 105 16.73 -7.52 -0.19
N TRP A 106 18.03 -7.71 -0.40
CA TRP A 106 18.79 -6.99 -1.41
C TRP A 106 19.51 -7.97 -2.33
N SER A 107 19.44 -7.75 -3.64
CA SER A 107 20.24 -8.46 -4.63
C SER A 107 21.23 -7.53 -5.31
N LYS A 108 22.48 -7.97 -5.46
CA LYS A 108 23.52 -7.25 -6.22
C LYS A 108 23.32 -7.31 -7.72
N LYS A 109 22.77 -8.43 -8.21
CA LYS A 109 22.70 -8.74 -9.63
C LYS A 109 21.27 -8.66 -10.12
N LEU A 110 21.10 -8.13 -11.32
CA LEU A 110 19.82 -8.24 -12.01
C LEU A 110 19.70 -9.66 -12.59
N HIS A 111 18.59 -10.31 -12.28
CA HIS A 111 18.18 -11.58 -12.89
C HIS A 111 16.66 -11.71 -12.81
N THR A 112 16.10 -12.75 -13.41
CA THR A 112 14.64 -13.00 -13.43
C THR A 112 13.99 -12.92 -12.04
N LYS A 113 14.63 -13.45 -10.99
CA LYS A 113 14.09 -13.34 -9.61
C LYS A 113 14.13 -11.92 -8.99
N THR A 114 14.87 -10.96 -9.56
CA THR A 114 14.81 -9.54 -9.11
C THR A 114 13.67 -8.75 -9.75
N CYS A 115 13.09 -9.32 -10.81
CA CYS A 115 12.00 -8.75 -11.58
C CYS A 115 10.67 -9.13 -10.95
N GLN A 116 10.29 -8.36 -9.95
CA GLN A 116 9.20 -8.73 -9.05
C GLN A 116 8.40 -7.55 -8.55
N TRP A 117 8.53 -6.39 -9.19
CA TRP A 117 7.79 -5.19 -8.82
C TRP A 117 6.94 -4.72 -9.99
N ALA A 118 5.70 -4.32 -9.69
CA ALA A 118 4.83 -3.65 -10.63
C ALA A 118 4.18 -2.43 -9.95
N VAL A 119 3.86 -1.43 -10.75
CA VAL A 119 3.09 -0.26 -10.30
C VAL A 119 1.65 -0.46 -10.74
N HIS A 120 0.72 -0.47 -9.79
CA HIS A 120 -0.72 -0.48 -10.06
C HIS A 120 -1.32 0.89 -9.74
N GLY A 121 -2.40 1.26 -10.42
CA GLY A 121 -3.09 2.55 -10.19
C GLY A 121 -3.96 3.03 -11.37
N ASP A 122 -3.79 2.44 -12.55
CA ASP A 122 -4.59 2.72 -13.74
C ASP A 122 -4.69 1.44 -14.60
N LYS A 123 -5.23 1.54 -15.83
CA LYS A 123 -5.34 0.42 -16.78
C LYS A 123 -3.96 -0.16 -17.10
N ALA A 124 -3.86 -1.49 -17.02
CA ALA A 124 -2.70 -2.26 -17.43
C ALA A 124 -2.15 -1.82 -18.80
N GLY A 125 -0.83 -1.66 -18.91
CA GLY A 125 -0.16 -1.26 -20.14
C GLY A 125 -0.22 0.25 -20.46
N LYS A 126 -1.07 1.03 -19.78
CA LYS A 126 -1.06 2.49 -19.90
C LYS A 126 0.28 3.03 -19.37
N PRO A 127 0.94 3.97 -20.06
CA PRO A 127 2.12 4.64 -19.53
C PRO A 127 1.82 5.34 -18.21
N LEU A 128 2.79 5.39 -17.30
CA LEU A 128 2.73 6.28 -16.16
C LEU A 128 2.63 7.72 -16.66
N GLY A 129 1.77 8.51 -16.02
CA GLY A 129 1.60 9.93 -16.31
C GLY A 129 2.83 10.77 -15.93
N PRO A 130 2.73 12.11 -16.06
CA PRO A 130 3.79 13.02 -15.66
C PRO A 130 4.14 12.86 -14.18
N SER A 131 5.40 13.15 -13.84
CA SER A 131 5.85 13.19 -12.45
C SER A 131 5.25 14.42 -11.74
N PRO A 132 4.76 14.30 -10.49
CA PRO A 132 4.74 13.09 -9.68
C PRO A 132 3.54 12.18 -10.00
N VAL A 133 3.79 10.87 -10.05
CA VAL A 133 2.73 9.86 -10.20
C VAL A 133 2.16 9.56 -8.83
N LYS A 134 0.93 10.01 -8.55
CA LYS A 134 0.27 9.93 -7.24
C LYS A 134 -0.68 8.73 -7.16
N ASN A 135 -1.02 8.35 -5.93
CA ASN A 135 -2.05 7.35 -5.61
C ASN A 135 -1.78 6.00 -6.29
N VAL A 136 -0.52 5.58 -6.31
CA VAL A 136 -0.14 4.27 -6.86
C VAL A 136 0.09 3.25 -5.76
N MET A 137 0.09 1.99 -6.17
CA MET A 137 0.34 0.83 -5.34
C MET A 137 1.59 0.13 -5.86
N LEU A 138 2.49 -0.26 -4.94
CA LEU A 138 3.66 -1.06 -5.28
C LEU A 138 3.34 -2.52 -5.03
N PHE A 139 3.13 -3.25 -6.12
CA PHE A 139 2.84 -4.68 -6.10
C PHE A 139 4.12 -5.49 -6.19
N ASN A 140 4.20 -6.54 -5.37
CA ASN A 140 5.26 -7.53 -5.46
C ASN A 140 4.74 -8.81 -6.09
N THR A 141 5.29 -9.26 -7.22
CA THR A 141 4.76 -10.43 -7.95
C THR A 141 5.09 -11.76 -7.28
N VAL A 142 6.14 -11.82 -6.45
CA VAL A 142 6.54 -13.03 -5.73
C VAL A 142 5.71 -13.21 -4.47
N GLU A 143 5.55 -12.16 -3.66
CA GLU A 143 4.65 -12.17 -2.50
C GLU A 143 3.17 -12.21 -2.93
N ARG A 144 2.87 -11.67 -4.11
CA ARG A 144 1.52 -11.47 -4.68
C ARG A 144 0.66 -10.45 -3.91
N ASP A 145 1.32 -9.51 -3.23
CA ASP A 145 0.71 -8.52 -2.35
C ASP A 145 1.27 -7.11 -2.56
N TYR A 146 0.61 -6.12 -1.96
CA TYR A 146 1.03 -4.73 -2.00
C TYR A 146 1.92 -4.36 -0.81
N LEU A 147 2.99 -3.63 -1.10
CA LEU A 147 3.79 -2.99 -0.07
C LEU A 147 3.03 -1.77 0.48
N VAL A 148 2.77 -1.74 1.78
CA VAL A 148 2.02 -0.66 2.44
C VAL A 148 2.78 -0.10 3.64
N ASN A 149 2.60 1.17 4.00
CA ASN A 149 3.03 1.69 5.30
C ASN A 149 2.01 1.28 6.36
N LYS A 150 2.47 0.52 7.36
CA LYS A 150 1.69 0.15 8.53
C LYS A 150 2.65 -0.10 9.69
N TRP A 151 2.28 0.34 10.89
CA TRP A 151 3.12 0.23 12.08
C TRP A 151 3.55 -1.20 12.37
N ARG A 152 4.77 -1.35 12.90
CA ARG A 152 5.30 -2.60 13.43
C ARG A 152 6.13 -2.37 14.68
N PRO A 153 6.19 -3.37 15.59
CA PRO A 153 6.99 -3.28 16.80
C PRO A 153 8.51 -3.26 16.51
N ALA A 154 8.95 -3.85 15.39
CA ALA A 154 10.36 -3.88 15.00
C ALA A 154 10.53 -3.67 13.49
N GLY A 155 11.68 -3.11 13.12
CA GLY A 155 12.05 -2.86 11.72
C GLY A 155 11.42 -1.59 11.16
N VAL A 156 11.20 -1.55 9.85
CA VAL A 156 10.61 -0.39 9.14
C VAL A 156 9.10 -0.51 9.17
N ASP A 157 8.36 0.60 9.25
CA ASP A 157 6.89 0.59 9.17
C ASP A 157 6.40 0.25 7.76
N LEU A 158 6.51 -1.02 7.35
CA LEU A 158 6.00 -1.56 6.10
C LEU A 158 5.22 -2.83 6.39
N ARG A 159 4.26 -3.24 5.57
CA ARG A 159 3.65 -4.57 5.63
C ARG A 159 3.26 -5.00 4.22
N TRP A 160 2.95 -6.29 4.07
CA TRP A 160 2.24 -6.79 2.90
C TRP A 160 0.74 -6.67 3.14
N TYR A 161 0.01 -6.16 2.16
CA TYR A 161 -1.45 -6.09 2.18
C TYR A 161 -2.00 -6.99 1.08
N ARG A 162 -2.80 -7.98 1.51
CA ARG A 162 -3.18 -9.09 0.66
C ARG A 162 -4.11 -8.70 -0.47
N TYR A 163 -3.77 -9.09 -1.68
CA TYR A 163 -4.66 -8.98 -2.83
C TYR A 163 -5.78 -10.04 -2.75
N GLY A 164 -7.05 -9.65 -2.93
CA GLY A 164 -8.16 -10.59 -3.15
C GLY A 164 -8.87 -11.14 -1.90
N VAL A 165 -8.51 -10.68 -0.71
CA VAL A 165 -9.40 -10.82 0.45
C VAL A 165 -9.69 -9.42 0.96
N SER A 166 -10.84 -8.86 0.56
CA SER A 166 -11.33 -7.68 1.26
C SER A 166 -11.66 -8.08 2.70
N ASP A 167 -11.53 -7.15 3.63
CA ASP A 167 -11.96 -7.35 5.03
C ASP A 167 -13.44 -7.82 5.09
N GLN A 168 -14.25 -7.44 4.09
CA GLN A 168 -15.63 -7.92 3.90
C GLN A 168 -15.75 -9.42 3.59
N ILE A 169 -14.84 -10.02 2.80
CA ILE A 169 -14.87 -11.46 2.52
C ILE A 169 -14.49 -12.25 3.77
N TRP A 170 -13.52 -11.77 4.56
CA TRP A 170 -13.20 -12.36 5.86
C TRP A 170 -14.38 -12.27 6.84
N ASP A 171 -15.05 -11.12 6.91
CA ASP A 171 -16.26 -10.95 7.74
C ASP A 171 -17.41 -11.84 7.29
N LEU A 172 -17.60 -12.04 5.98
CA LEU A 172 -18.63 -12.92 5.43
C LEU A 172 -18.32 -14.40 5.68
N VAL A 173 -17.07 -14.84 5.49
CA VAL A 173 -16.62 -16.21 5.81
C VAL A 173 -16.78 -16.48 7.31
N LYS A 174 -16.44 -15.50 8.16
CA LYS A 174 -16.61 -15.59 9.61
C LYS A 174 -18.09 -15.65 10.02
N LYS A 175 -18.92 -14.76 9.48
CA LYS A 175 -20.38 -14.77 9.73
C LYS A 175 -20.99 -16.09 9.29
N GLY A 176 -20.62 -16.61 8.12
CA GLY A 176 -21.08 -17.90 7.63
C GLY A 176 -20.63 -19.07 8.52
N ALA A 177 -19.35 -19.15 8.86
CA ALA A 177 -18.81 -20.21 9.71
C ALA A 177 -19.39 -20.20 11.13
N CYS A 178 -19.59 -19.01 11.72
CA CYS A 178 -20.16 -18.89 13.06
C CYS A 178 -21.70 -19.02 13.09
N ALA A 179 -22.41 -18.71 12.00
CA ALA A 179 -23.82 -19.04 11.87
C ALA A 179 -24.02 -20.57 11.71
N ALA A 180 -23.18 -21.23 10.92
CA ALA A 180 -23.20 -22.69 10.76
C ALA A 180 -22.80 -23.46 12.05
N ALA A 181 -22.05 -22.82 12.96
CA ALA A 181 -21.70 -23.39 14.27
C ALA A 181 -22.90 -23.63 15.20
N VAL A 182 -24.05 -23.01 14.91
CA VAL A 182 -25.29 -23.22 15.67
C VAL A 182 -25.88 -24.61 15.40
N VAL A 183 -25.56 -25.21 14.25
CA VAL A 183 -26.16 -26.47 13.76
C VAL A 183 -25.14 -27.58 13.47
N SER A 184 -23.85 -27.34 13.67
CA SER A 184 -22.80 -28.37 13.46
C SER A 184 -21.59 -28.20 14.38
N ASP A 185 -21.21 -29.27 15.08
CA ASP A 185 -20.01 -29.29 15.93
C ASP A 185 -18.71 -29.13 15.14
N LYS A 186 -18.68 -29.60 13.88
CA LYS A 186 -17.53 -29.38 12.98
C LYS A 186 -17.39 -27.90 12.60
N ALA A 187 -18.49 -27.17 12.49
CA ALA A 187 -18.50 -25.73 12.26
C ALA A 187 -18.21 -24.92 13.55
N LYS A 188 -18.52 -25.44 14.74
CA LYS A 188 -18.08 -24.85 16.03
C LYS A 188 -16.56 -24.77 16.12
N GLY A 189 -15.87 -25.85 15.74
CA GLY A 189 -14.40 -25.87 15.65
C GLY A 189 -13.86 -24.78 14.73
N ALA A 190 -14.40 -24.68 13.51
CA ALA A 190 -13.99 -23.65 12.55
C ALA A 190 -14.26 -22.21 13.03
N CYS A 191 -15.41 -21.94 13.64
CA CYS A 191 -15.71 -20.62 14.21
C CYS A 191 -14.79 -20.28 15.40
N ALA A 192 -14.52 -21.25 16.28
CA ALA A 192 -13.60 -21.07 17.41
C ALA A 192 -12.17 -20.79 16.94
N THR A 193 -11.67 -21.54 15.95
CA THR A 193 -10.35 -21.30 15.35
C THR A 193 -10.26 -19.92 14.69
N LEU A 194 -11.33 -19.48 14.01
CA LEU A 194 -11.37 -18.15 13.39
C LEU A 194 -11.41 -17.01 14.44
N LYS A 195 -12.10 -17.20 15.57
CA LYS A 195 -12.09 -16.26 16.69
C LYS A 195 -10.73 -16.20 17.39
N ALA A 196 -10.11 -17.36 17.65
CA ALA A 196 -8.78 -17.44 18.26
C ALA A 196 -7.72 -16.81 17.35
N LEU A 197 -7.84 -17.00 16.03
CA LEU A 197 -6.97 -16.35 15.05
C LEU A 197 -7.14 -14.82 15.09
N GLU A 198 -8.36 -14.31 15.31
CA GLU A 198 -8.62 -12.88 15.44
C GLU A 198 -8.08 -12.29 16.75
N GLU A 199 -8.20 -13.01 17.86
CA GLU A 199 -7.62 -12.60 19.15
C GLU A 199 -6.10 -12.60 19.08
N PHE A 200 -5.50 -13.62 18.47
CA PHE A 200 -4.08 -13.65 18.18
C PHE A 200 -3.68 -12.49 17.27
N GLN A 201 -4.47 -12.20 16.22
CA GLN A 201 -4.27 -11.05 15.36
C GLN A 201 -4.34 -9.73 16.15
N LYS A 202 -5.36 -9.52 17.00
CA LYS A 202 -5.51 -8.33 17.86
C LYS A 202 -4.36 -8.18 18.86
N ALA A 203 -3.96 -9.27 19.51
CA ALA A 203 -2.81 -9.32 20.41
C ALA A 203 -1.50 -8.98 19.67
N MET A 204 -1.42 -9.32 18.39
CA MET A 204 -0.31 -8.98 17.48
C MET A 204 -0.47 -7.59 16.81
N GLY A 205 -1.45 -6.79 17.24
CA GLY A 205 -1.71 -5.43 16.74
C GLY A 205 -2.34 -5.36 15.35
N TYR A 206 -2.94 -6.45 14.86
CA TYR A 206 -3.85 -6.41 13.73
C TYR A 206 -5.22 -5.90 14.21
N SER A 207 -5.53 -4.63 13.93
CA SER A 207 -6.90 -4.16 13.97
C SER A 207 -7.52 -4.23 12.57
N HIS A 208 -8.69 -4.88 12.49
CA HIS A 208 -9.61 -4.86 11.35
C HIS A 208 -10.64 -3.72 11.43
N THR A 209 -10.58 -2.89 12.48
CA THR A 209 -11.46 -1.72 12.55
C THR A 209 -10.95 -0.62 11.64
N VAL A 210 -11.74 -0.33 10.61
CA VAL A 210 -11.73 0.97 9.94
C VAL A 210 -12.00 2.01 11.02
N PRO A 211 -11.15 3.04 11.22
CA PRO A 211 -11.53 4.18 12.04
C PRO A 211 -12.85 4.71 11.49
N LYS A 212 -13.88 4.76 12.33
CA LYS A 212 -15.16 5.37 11.97
C LYS A 212 -14.84 6.74 11.35
N PRO A 213 -15.32 7.07 10.14
CA PRO A 213 -15.17 8.41 9.61
C PRO A 213 -15.65 9.38 10.69
N PRO A 214 -14.97 10.51 10.93
CA PRO A 214 -15.51 11.53 11.81
C PRO A 214 -16.95 11.78 11.37
N SER A 215 -17.89 11.62 12.31
CA SER A 215 -19.30 11.86 12.06
C SER A 215 -19.40 13.24 11.43
N THR A 216 -19.94 13.31 10.21
CA THR A 216 -20.35 14.57 9.59
C THR A 216 -21.09 15.38 10.65
N PRO A 217 -20.67 16.63 10.93
CA PRO A 217 -21.45 17.51 11.76
C PRO A 217 -22.89 17.53 11.22
N LYS A 218 -23.83 17.26 12.10
CA LYS A 218 -25.27 17.41 11.83
C LYS A 218 -25.45 18.81 11.20
N PRO A 219 -26.14 18.95 10.07
CA PRO A 219 -26.41 20.27 9.52
C PRO A 219 -27.19 21.05 10.58
N THR A 220 -26.52 22.05 11.16
CA THR A 220 -27.15 23.04 12.01
C THR A 220 -28.20 23.71 11.15
N SER A 221 -29.46 23.60 11.58
CA SER A 221 -30.61 24.24 10.97
C SER A 221 -30.29 25.67 10.57
N THR A 222 -30.43 25.96 9.28
CA THR A 222 -30.36 27.31 8.73
C THR A 222 -31.36 28.20 9.47
N PRO A 223 -30.97 29.35 10.03
CA PRO A 223 -31.92 30.30 10.57
C PRO A 223 -32.83 30.81 9.45
N LYS A 224 -34.14 30.74 9.71
CA LYS A 224 -35.21 31.32 8.91
C LYS A 224 -34.90 32.79 8.62
N PRO A 225 -34.99 33.28 7.37
CA PRO A 225 -34.81 34.70 7.10
C PRO A 225 -35.97 35.46 7.74
N THR A 226 -35.65 36.32 8.71
CA THR A 226 -36.59 37.29 9.27
C THR A 226 -36.88 38.32 8.18
N SER A 227 -38.11 38.34 7.68
CA SER A 227 -38.63 39.38 6.81
C SER A 227 -38.74 40.69 7.61
N THR A 228 -37.77 41.59 7.47
CA THR A 228 -37.96 42.98 7.91
C THR A 228 -38.74 43.71 6.84
N THR A 229 -40.06 43.79 7.04
CA THR A 229 -40.96 44.68 6.32
C THR A 229 -40.51 46.12 6.56
N ARG A 230 -39.97 46.79 5.53
CA ARG A 230 -39.74 48.23 5.54
C ARG A 230 -41.03 48.89 5.05
N SER A 231 -41.83 49.42 5.98
CA SER A 231 -42.92 50.33 5.62
C SER A 231 -42.37 51.65 5.07
N PRO A 232 -43.01 52.26 4.07
CA PRO A 232 -42.57 53.53 3.49
C PRO A 232 -43.23 54.75 4.14
N SER A 233 -42.52 55.88 3.99
CA SER A 233 -43.05 57.26 3.91
C SER A 233 -43.41 58.00 5.21
N LYS A 234 -42.80 59.18 5.43
CA LYS A 234 -43.37 60.47 5.00
C LYS A 234 -42.49 61.68 5.38
N ALA A 235 -42.56 62.69 4.51
CA ALA A 235 -42.16 64.10 4.59
C ALA A 235 -40.65 64.41 4.59
#